data_AF-A0A093YMP4-F1
#
_entry.id   AF-A0A093YMP4-F1
#
_cell.length_a   1.000
_cell.length_b   1.000
_cell.length_c   1.000
_cell.angle_alpha   90.00
_cell.angle_beta   90.00
_cell.angle_gamma   90.00
#
_symmetry.space_group_name_H-M   'P 1'
#
loop_
_entity.id
_entity.type
_entity.pdbx_description
1 polymer ?
#
loop_
_entity_poly.entity_id
_entity_poly.type
_entity_poly.pdbx_seq_one_letter_code
_entity_poly.pdbx_strand_id
1 'polypeptide(L)'
;IFERGIDPDVDNPDNCHAHSEIPDQWPPVEEILEYQAQVRRKVEGLYASGASEASRRVGRSLWIGLEHEIMHLETLLYMLLQSDNRMPPPRTIRPDFEKRAARDAEREVENQWFTIPEQVITVGMDDPEDNSGSGHFGWDNEKPMRKAHVRSFQAKGRPITNEEYAIYLDATDNDHLPASWTRQHANGDLTAHTPNGYTNGNGHTNGNGYTNGNGYHNSHPTKLHPSYISNILVRTVYGPVSLAHALHWPVSASYDELARCAKWMGGRIPTAEEARSIYSYVDGLRLREVGKMGARRVPAVNAYVVPFPPSLLQFPFLDIEIGIKD
;
A
#
# COMPACT_ATOMS: atom_id res chain seq x y z
N ILE A 1 -12.99 9.42 22.08
CA ILE A 1 -13.02 8.11 21.35
C ILE A 1 -12.16 8.16 20.08
N PHE A 2 -12.25 9.23 19.27
CA PHE A 2 -11.55 9.38 17.98
C PHE A 2 -10.22 10.17 18.03
N GLU A 3 -9.75 10.57 19.22
CA GLU A 3 -8.47 11.29 19.39
C GLU A 3 -7.26 10.35 19.48
N ARG A 4 -7.45 9.05 19.25
CA ARG A 4 -6.39 8.04 19.33
C ARG A 4 -5.85 7.74 17.94
N GLY A 5 -4.97 8.62 17.47
CA GLY A 5 -3.99 8.29 16.43
C GLY A 5 -2.73 7.72 17.09
N ILE A 6 -1.99 6.86 16.39
CA ILE A 6 -0.62 6.46 16.76
C ILE A 6 0.31 7.44 16.07
N ASP A 7 0.09 8.74 16.26
CA ASP A 7 0.91 9.76 15.61
C ASP A 7 2.07 10.08 16.55
N PRO A 8 3.31 9.68 16.22
CA PRO A 8 4.48 10.10 16.98
C PRO A 8 4.55 11.63 16.93
N ASP A 9 5.03 12.23 18.01
CA ASP A 9 5.21 13.66 18.05
C ASP A 9 6.19 14.06 16.93
N VAL A 10 5.72 14.93 16.03
CA VAL A 10 6.45 15.32 14.81
C VAL A 10 7.79 15.99 15.15
N ASP A 11 7.88 16.68 16.29
CA ASP A 11 9.09 17.36 16.75
C ASP A 11 10.01 16.42 17.56
N ASN A 12 9.43 15.44 18.27
CA ASN A 12 10.18 14.44 19.00
C ASN A 12 9.58 13.02 18.88
N PRO A 13 10.10 12.17 17.98
CA PRO A 13 9.54 10.84 17.74
C PRO A 13 9.69 9.85 18.92
N ASP A 14 10.45 10.20 19.97
CA ASP A 14 10.48 9.43 21.22
C ASP A 14 9.23 9.67 22.10
N ASN A 15 8.41 10.66 21.76
CA ASN A 15 7.15 10.97 22.43
C ASN A 15 5.99 10.68 21.49
N CYS A 16 4.88 10.17 22.03
CA CYS A 16 3.59 10.23 21.35
C CYS A 16 2.87 11.52 21.76
N HIS A 17 2.07 12.09 20.87
CA HIS A 17 1.20 13.20 21.23
C HIS A 17 0.27 12.84 22.39
N ALA A 18 -0.22 13.84 23.12
CA ALA A 18 -1.14 13.62 24.23
C ALA A 18 -2.47 13.03 23.70
N HIS A 19 -2.91 11.93 24.31
CA HIS A 19 -4.18 11.28 24.01
C HIS A 19 -4.99 11.11 25.30
N SER A 20 -6.31 11.10 25.19
CA SER A 20 -7.17 10.86 26.35
C SER A 20 -6.97 9.44 26.92
N GLU A 21 -7.01 9.30 28.25
CA GLU A 21 -6.86 8.03 28.98
C GLU A 21 -7.82 6.94 28.45
N ILE A 22 -7.33 5.70 28.35
CA ILE A 22 -8.14 4.57 27.89
C ILE A 22 -9.31 4.36 28.87
N PRO A 23 -10.57 4.49 28.42
CA PRO A 23 -11.69 4.28 29.31
C PRO A 23 -11.81 2.79 29.64
N ASP A 24 -12.32 2.48 30.82
CA ASP A 24 -12.59 1.09 31.22
C ASP A 24 -13.59 0.40 30.28
N GLN A 25 -14.49 1.18 29.66
CA GLN A 25 -15.47 0.71 28.69
C GLN A 25 -15.62 1.72 27.56
N TRP A 26 -15.68 1.20 26.33
CA TRP A 26 -16.04 1.99 25.17
C TRP A 26 -17.57 2.19 25.09
N PRO A 27 -18.06 3.28 24.48
CA PRO A 27 -19.49 3.47 24.27
C PRO A 27 -20.12 2.29 23.51
N PRO A 28 -21.39 1.93 23.81
CA PRO A 28 -22.11 0.91 23.06
C PRO A 28 -22.17 1.22 21.56
N VAL A 29 -22.22 0.17 20.74
CA VAL A 29 -22.23 0.32 19.27
C VAL A 29 -23.44 1.14 18.81
N GLU A 30 -24.58 1.00 19.47
CA GLU A 30 -25.80 1.75 19.18
C GLU A 30 -25.62 3.27 19.40
N GLU A 31 -24.88 3.66 20.45
CA GLU A 31 -24.59 5.07 20.73
C GLU A 31 -23.65 5.66 19.67
N ILE A 32 -22.64 4.90 19.25
CA ILE A 32 -21.70 5.29 18.19
C ILE A 32 -22.44 5.47 16.86
N LEU A 33 -23.34 4.54 16.51
CA LEU A 33 -24.15 4.61 15.29
C LEU A 33 -25.12 5.80 15.30
N GLU A 34 -25.77 6.08 16.42
CA GLU A 34 -26.64 7.25 16.55
C GLU A 34 -25.84 8.56 16.44
N TYR A 35 -24.66 8.64 17.06
CA TYR A 35 -23.76 9.77 16.91
C TYR A 35 -23.35 9.98 15.43
N GLN A 36 -22.95 8.90 14.73
CA GLN A 36 -22.62 8.96 13.31
C GLN A 36 -23.81 9.47 12.49
N ALA A 37 -25.02 8.98 12.76
CA ALA A 37 -26.23 9.42 12.06
C ALA A 37 -26.54 10.91 12.31
N GLN A 38 -26.34 11.40 13.53
CA GLN A 38 -26.50 12.82 13.85
C GLN A 38 -25.49 13.70 13.12
N VAL A 39 -24.22 13.29 13.07
CA VAL A 39 -23.17 14.01 12.32
C VAL A 39 -23.50 14.05 10.83
N ARG A 40 -23.93 12.91 10.24
CA ARG A 40 -24.35 12.84 8.83
C ARG A 40 -25.50 13.81 8.52
N ARG A 41 -26.55 13.84 9.35
CA ARG A 41 -27.66 14.79 9.18
C ARG A 41 -27.21 16.25 9.21
N LYS A 42 -26.25 16.60 10.08
CA LYS A 42 -25.68 17.96 10.14
C LYS A 42 -24.89 18.29 8.87
N VAL A 43 -24.09 17.35 8.38
CA VAL A 43 -23.32 17.51 7.13
C VAL A 43 -24.26 17.65 5.93
N GLU A 44 -25.30 16.81 5.84
CA GLU A 44 -26.35 16.94 4.81
C GLU A 44 -27.02 18.32 4.85
N GLY A 45 -27.27 18.88 6.04
CA GLY A 45 -27.77 20.25 6.19
C GLY A 45 -26.82 21.34 5.65
N LEU A 46 -25.50 21.14 5.74
CA LEU A 46 -24.51 22.05 5.16
C LEU A 46 -24.55 22.03 3.62
N TYR A 47 -24.72 20.85 3.03
CA TYR A 47 -24.90 20.72 1.59
C TYR A 47 -26.22 21.33 1.13
N ALA A 48 -27.33 21.01 1.81
CA ALA A 48 -28.66 21.51 1.44
C ALA A 48 -28.79 23.05 1.54
N SER A 49 -28.03 23.68 2.45
CA SER A 49 -28.00 25.15 2.59
C SER A 49 -27.05 25.85 1.62
N GLY A 50 -26.25 25.11 0.84
CA GLY A 50 -25.23 25.67 -0.05
C GLY A 50 -23.98 26.20 0.69
N ALA A 51 -23.84 25.93 1.99
CA ALA A 51 -22.74 26.45 2.80
C ALA A 51 -21.37 25.92 2.35
N SER A 52 -21.30 24.69 1.84
CA SER A 52 -20.08 24.07 1.33
C SER A 52 -19.53 24.78 0.08
N GLU A 53 -20.41 25.31 -0.78
CA GLU A 53 -20.04 26.05 -1.99
C GLU A 53 -19.80 27.53 -1.69
N ALA A 54 -20.61 28.14 -0.83
CA ALA A 54 -20.52 29.56 -0.48
C ALA A 54 -19.30 29.89 0.39
N SER A 55 -18.74 28.91 1.11
CA SER A 55 -17.60 29.11 2.01
C SER A 55 -16.52 28.06 1.79
N ARG A 56 -15.38 28.49 1.22
CA ARG A 56 -14.21 27.63 1.05
C ARG A 56 -13.77 26.99 2.37
N ARG A 57 -13.86 27.72 3.48
CA ARG A 57 -13.53 27.18 4.81
C ARG A 57 -14.40 25.97 5.15
N VAL A 58 -15.71 26.05 4.90
CA VAL A 58 -16.63 24.94 5.13
C VAL A 58 -16.33 23.79 4.18
N GLY A 59 -16.17 24.07 2.89
CA GLY A 59 -15.78 23.06 1.90
C GLY A 59 -14.47 22.35 2.26
N ARG A 60 -13.45 23.09 2.67
CA ARG A 60 -12.15 22.57 3.14
C ARG A 60 -12.31 21.65 4.35
N SER A 61 -13.08 22.06 5.36
CA SER A 61 -13.35 21.21 6.54
C SER A 61 -14.06 19.91 6.18
N LEU A 62 -14.99 19.94 5.21
CA LEU A 62 -15.65 18.73 4.72
C LEU A 62 -14.68 17.80 3.98
N TRP A 63 -13.78 18.35 3.16
CA TRP A 63 -12.71 17.58 2.49
C TRP A 63 -11.74 16.94 3.48
N ILE A 64 -11.29 17.67 4.51
CA ILE A 64 -10.48 17.11 5.59
C ILE A 64 -11.20 15.92 6.24
N GLY A 65 -12.48 16.10 6.60
CA GLY A 65 -13.27 15.04 7.22
C GLY A 65 -13.40 13.79 6.35
N LEU A 66 -13.60 13.97 5.04
CA LEU A 66 -13.71 12.86 4.08
C LEU A 66 -12.38 12.11 3.89
N GLU A 67 -11.30 12.83 3.59
CA GLU A 67 -9.97 12.23 3.41
C GLU A 67 -9.51 11.52 4.70
N HIS A 68 -9.77 12.12 5.87
CA HIS A 68 -9.48 11.52 7.17
C HIS A 68 -10.31 10.24 7.43
N GLU A 69 -11.61 10.22 7.07
CA GLU A 69 -12.43 9.00 7.17
C GLU A 69 -11.87 7.89 6.26
N ILE A 70 -11.40 8.23 5.05
CA ILE A 70 -10.77 7.27 4.14
C ILE A 70 -9.46 6.71 4.71
N MET A 71 -8.61 7.54 5.31
CA MET A 71 -7.39 7.09 6.01
C MET A 71 -7.71 6.16 7.20
N HIS A 72 -8.79 6.44 7.93
CA HIS A 72 -9.28 5.56 8.99
C HIS A 72 -9.81 4.22 8.46
N LEU A 73 -10.45 4.21 7.29
CA LEU A 73 -10.90 2.97 6.65
C LEU A 73 -9.71 2.11 6.23
N GLU A 74 -8.67 2.70 5.66
CA GLU A 74 -7.40 1.99 5.39
C GLU A 74 -6.78 1.44 6.68
N THR A 75 -6.80 2.25 7.74
CA THR A 75 -6.35 1.85 9.08
C THR A 75 -7.05 0.64 9.64
N LEU A 76 -8.38 0.66 9.56
CA LEU A 76 -9.17 -0.47 9.97
C LEU A 76 -8.85 -1.72 9.13
N LEU A 77 -8.60 -1.59 7.83
CA LEU A 77 -8.28 -2.72 6.95
C LEU A 77 -6.94 -3.38 7.31
N TYR A 78 -5.87 -2.61 7.56
CA TYR A 78 -4.60 -3.22 7.96
C TYR A 78 -4.67 -3.83 9.38
N MET A 79 -5.44 -3.23 10.30
CA MET A 79 -5.68 -3.82 11.62
C MET A 79 -6.48 -5.13 11.51
N LEU A 80 -7.51 -5.18 10.67
CA LEU A 80 -8.29 -6.39 10.40
C LEU A 80 -7.44 -7.50 9.77
N LEU A 81 -6.50 -7.14 8.90
CA LEU A 81 -5.57 -8.07 8.27
C LEU A 81 -4.66 -8.76 9.30
N GLN A 82 -4.22 -8.01 10.31
CA GLN A 82 -3.33 -8.48 11.38
C GLN A 82 -4.07 -9.15 12.53
N SER A 83 -5.37 -8.89 12.69
CA SER A 83 -6.20 -9.49 13.73
C SER A 83 -6.55 -10.95 13.42
N ASP A 84 -6.43 -11.82 14.41
CA ASP A 84 -6.95 -13.19 14.33
C ASP A 84 -8.48 -13.25 14.49
N ASN A 85 -9.08 -12.21 15.06
CA ASN A 85 -10.52 -12.04 15.19
C ASN A 85 -11.11 -11.33 13.96
N ARG A 86 -10.88 -11.90 12.78
CA ARG A 86 -11.39 -11.36 11.50
C ARG A 86 -12.47 -12.25 10.92
N MET A 87 -13.48 -11.63 10.31
CA MET A 87 -14.46 -12.30 9.48
C MET A 87 -14.26 -11.87 8.03
N PRO A 88 -14.35 -12.79 7.05
CA PRO A 88 -14.42 -12.43 5.65
C PRO A 88 -15.52 -11.40 5.41
N PRO A 89 -15.33 -10.44 4.48
CA PRO A 89 -16.33 -9.42 4.20
C PRO A 89 -17.70 -10.06 3.91
N PRO A 90 -18.76 -9.71 4.67
CA PRO A 90 -20.06 -10.33 4.51
C PRO A 90 -20.61 -10.03 3.10
N ARG A 91 -21.40 -10.96 2.56
CA ARG A 91 -22.00 -10.84 1.22
C ARG A 91 -20.98 -10.74 0.07
N THR A 92 -19.73 -11.16 0.28
CA THR A 92 -18.76 -11.30 -0.79
C THR A 92 -18.51 -12.78 -1.12
N ILE A 93 -18.20 -13.07 -2.38
CA ILE A 93 -17.80 -14.40 -2.82
C ILE A 93 -16.31 -14.55 -2.51
N ARG A 94 -15.94 -15.59 -1.75
CA ARG A 94 -14.52 -15.90 -1.51
C ARG A 94 -13.85 -16.16 -2.87
N PRO A 95 -12.74 -15.45 -3.18
CA PRO A 95 -11.95 -15.75 -4.36
C PRO A 95 -11.47 -17.20 -4.41
N ASP A 96 -11.56 -17.81 -5.59
CA ASP A 96 -10.84 -19.04 -5.89
C ASP A 96 -9.35 -18.68 -6.11
N PHE A 97 -8.58 -18.75 -5.03
CA PHE A 97 -7.17 -18.34 -5.02
C PHE A 97 -6.28 -19.24 -5.87
N GLU A 98 -6.56 -20.54 -5.93
CA GLU A 98 -5.81 -21.50 -6.74
C GLU A 98 -6.01 -21.22 -8.23
N LYS A 99 -7.27 -21.05 -8.67
CA LYS A 99 -7.57 -20.68 -10.06
C LYS A 99 -7.00 -19.32 -10.45
N ARG A 100 -6.97 -18.37 -9.51
CA ARG A 100 -6.32 -17.06 -9.72
C ARG A 100 -4.82 -17.22 -9.90
N ALA A 101 -4.15 -17.97 -9.03
CA ALA A 101 -2.72 -18.25 -9.13
C ALA A 101 -2.36 -18.92 -10.47
N ALA A 102 -3.14 -19.91 -10.91
CA ALA A 102 -2.95 -20.54 -12.22
C ALA A 102 -3.02 -19.53 -13.38
N ARG A 103 -4.04 -18.65 -13.37
CA ARG A 103 -4.18 -17.58 -14.37
C ARG A 103 -3.05 -16.56 -14.30
N ASP A 104 -2.58 -16.23 -13.11
CA ASP A 104 -1.53 -15.24 -12.92
C ASP A 104 -0.19 -15.80 -13.41
N ALA A 105 0.08 -17.10 -13.19
CA ALA A 105 1.22 -17.82 -13.77
C ALA A 105 1.15 -17.90 -15.31
N GLU A 106 -0.03 -18.12 -15.90
CA GLU A 106 -0.21 -18.10 -17.37
C GLU A 106 0.08 -16.73 -18.00
N ARG A 107 -0.10 -15.65 -17.23
CA ARG A 107 0.08 -14.26 -17.67
C ARG A 107 1.40 -13.66 -17.20
N GLU A 108 2.25 -14.46 -16.57
CA GLU A 108 3.52 -13.99 -16.06
C GLU A 108 4.39 -13.48 -17.21
N VAL A 109 4.94 -12.28 -17.01
CA VAL A 109 5.89 -11.67 -17.92
C VAL A 109 7.15 -11.30 -17.14
N GLU A 110 8.28 -11.31 -17.84
CA GLU A 110 9.54 -10.87 -17.25
C GLU A 110 9.39 -9.45 -16.69
N ASN A 111 9.79 -9.26 -15.43
CA ASN A 111 9.84 -7.94 -14.83
C ASN A 111 11.04 -7.16 -15.40
N GLN A 112 10.82 -6.43 -16.48
CA GLN A 112 11.87 -5.71 -17.20
C GLN A 112 12.31 -4.43 -16.48
N TRP A 113 13.52 -3.99 -16.79
CA TRP A 113 14.02 -2.67 -16.41
C TRP A 113 13.61 -1.64 -17.46
N PHE A 114 12.94 -0.58 -17.03
CA PHE A 114 12.54 0.53 -17.88
C PHE A 114 13.39 1.75 -17.55
N THR A 115 14.02 2.32 -18.57
CA THR A 115 14.75 3.58 -18.43
C THR A 115 13.77 4.74 -18.33
N ILE A 116 13.81 5.45 -17.22
CA ILE A 116 13.09 6.70 -17.00
C ILE A 116 14.05 7.83 -17.37
N PRO A 117 13.71 8.69 -18.34
CA PRO A 117 14.58 9.77 -18.76
C PRO A 117 14.69 10.84 -17.69
N GLU A 118 15.82 11.57 -17.71
CA GLU A 118 16.00 12.78 -16.91
C GLU A 118 14.90 13.80 -17.22
N GLN A 119 14.31 14.36 -16.17
CA GLN A 119 13.20 15.29 -16.29
C GLN A 119 13.05 16.20 -15.08
N VAL A 120 12.47 17.38 -15.32
CA VAL A 120 12.02 18.28 -14.26
C VAL A 120 10.54 18.00 -14.02
N ILE A 121 10.22 17.52 -12.83
CA ILE A 121 8.84 17.24 -12.41
C ILE A 121 8.31 18.36 -11.52
N THR A 122 6.98 18.40 -11.42
CA THR A 122 6.28 19.25 -10.46
C THR A 122 5.78 18.38 -9.32
N VAL A 123 6.12 18.74 -8.09
CA VAL A 123 5.70 18.04 -6.86
C VAL A 123 4.88 19.01 -6.02
N GLY A 124 3.83 18.50 -5.41
CA GLY A 124 2.93 19.28 -4.56
C GLY A 124 1.96 20.16 -5.35
N MET A 125 1.21 20.96 -4.60
CA MET A 125 0.18 21.87 -5.12
C MET A 125 0.13 23.19 -4.35
N ASP A 126 -0.49 24.20 -4.96
CA ASP A 126 -0.74 25.48 -4.31
C ASP A 126 -2.18 25.53 -3.80
N ASP A 127 -2.32 25.64 -2.48
CA ASP A 127 -3.60 25.76 -1.80
C ASP A 127 -3.39 26.55 -0.48
N PRO A 128 -3.53 27.89 -0.50
CA PRO A 128 -3.28 28.75 0.65
C PRO A 128 -4.16 28.42 1.88
N GLU A 129 -3.55 28.34 3.07
CA GLU A 129 -4.25 28.02 4.33
C GLU A 129 -5.21 29.13 4.81
N ASP A 130 -5.07 30.36 4.29
CA ASP A 130 -5.99 31.46 4.57
C ASP A 130 -7.34 31.35 3.83
N ASN A 131 -7.53 30.28 3.06
CA ASN A 131 -8.71 30.02 2.23
C ASN A 131 -8.94 31.06 1.11
N SER A 132 -7.89 31.79 0.70
CA SER A 132 -7.97 32.73 -0.43
C SER A 132 -7.89 32.05 -1.81
N GLY A 133 -7.42 30.79 -1.87
CA GLY A 133 -7.26 30.04 -3.10
C GLY A 133 -8.59 29.54 -3.71
N SER A 134 -8.54 29.13 -4.98
CA SER A 134 -9.68 28.56 -5.73
C SER A 134 -9.48 27.10 -6.16
N GLY A 135 -8.34 26.50 -5.81
CA GLY A 135 -7.96 25.13 -6.21
C GLY A 135 -8.60 24.03 -5.37
N HIS A 136 -8.18 22.79 -5.64
CA HIS A 136 -8.55 21.61 -4.85
C HIS A 136 -8.00 21.69 -3.43
N PHE A 137 -8.56 20.88 -2.53
CA PHE A 137 -8.00 20.66 -1.20
C PHE A 137 -6.67 19.90 -1.34
N GLY A 138 -5.64 20.33 -0.61
CA GLY A 138 -4.44 19.54 -0.34
C GLY A 138 -4.10 19.55 1.15
N TRP A 139 -3.48 18.47 1.62
CA TRP A 139 -2.86 18.41 2.94
C TRP A 139 -1.68 19.38 3.01
N ASP A 140 -1.34 19.83 4.22
CA ASP A 140 -0.26 20.78 4.44
C ASP A 140 1.10 20.27 3.93
N ASN A 141 1.37 18.97 4.09
CA ASN A 141 2.58 18.30 3.60
C ASN A 141 2.65 18.15 2.07
N GLU A 142 1.56 18.41 1.34
CA GLU A 142 1.52 18.42 -0.12
C GLU A 142 1.85 19.81 -0.70
N LYS A 143 2.18 20.78 0.16
CA LYS A 143 2.38 22.19 -0.19
C LYS A 143 3.77 22.67 0.23
N PRO A 144 4.30 23.71 -0.43
CA PRO A 144 3.80 24.31 -1.68
C PRO A 144 4.17 23.49 -2.91
N MET A 145 3.66 23.91 -4.07
CA MET A 145 4.15 23.36 -5.34
C MET A 145 5.64 23.73 -5.55
N ARG A 146 6.44 22.74 -5.96
CA ARG A 146 7.87 22.92 -6.25
C ARG A 146 8.30 22.15 -7.50
N LYS A 147 9.40 22.60 -8.11
CA LYS A 147 10.08 21.86 -9.18
C LYS A 147 11.18 21.00 -8.60
N ALA A 148 11.25 19.74 -9.02
CA ALA A 148 12.34 18.83 -8.67
C ALA A 148 13.00 18.31 -9.94
N HIS A 149 14.33 18.37 -9.97
CA HIS A 149 15.14 17.82 -11.05
C HIS A 149 15.49 16.36 -10.73
N VAL A 150 15.02 15.43 -11.56
CA VAL A 150 15.26 13.99 -11.39
C VAL A 150 16.14 13.50 -12.53
N ARG A 151 17.28 12.90 -12.20
CA ARG A 151 18.20 12.32 -13.19
C ARG A 151 17.57 11.09 -13.84
N SER A 152 18.15 10.63 -14.96
CA SER A 152 17.75 9.35 -15.53
C SER A 152 18.13 8.20 -14.60
N PHE A 153 17.27 7.18 -14.53
CA PHE A 153 17.48 5.94 -13.77
C PHE A 153 16.69 4.80 -14.41
N GLN A 154 16.85 3.58 -13.90
CA GLN A 154 16.03 2.44 -14.29
C GLN A 154 15.12 1.96 -13.17
N ALA A 155 13.88 1.63 -13.51
CA ALA A 155 12.89 1.08 -12.58
C ALA A 155 12.31 -0.23 -13.13
N LYS A 156 11.99 -1.17 -12.22
CA LYS A 156 11.19 -2.35 -12.57
C LYS A 156 9.74 -1.96 -12.94
N GLY A 157 9.10 -2.78 -13.77
CA GLY A 157 7.72 -2.54 -14.23
C GLY A 157 6.63 -2.96 -13.23
N ARG A 158 6.99 -3.74 -12.21
CA ARG A 158 6.11 -4.16 -11.12
C ARG A 158 6.84 -4.19 -9.77
N PRO A 159 6.10 -4.15 -8.65
CA PRO A 159 6.64 -4.37 -7.31
C PRO A 159 7.34 -5.73 -7.14
N ILE A 160 8.13 -5.85 -6.08
CA ILE A 160 8.68 -7.13 -5.60
C ILE A 160 7.53 -8.07 -5.26
N THR A 161 7.57 -9.30 -5.78
CA THR A 161 6.53 -10.30 -5.50
C THR A 161 6.84 -11.11 -4.24
N ASN A 162 5.82 -11.79 -3.71
CA ASN A 162 6.02 -12.77 -2.64
C ASN A 162 7.02 -13.86 -3.02
N GLU A 163 7.04 -14.32 -4.27
CA GLU A 163 8.03 -15.29 -4.75
C GLU A 163 9.46 -14.73 -4.71
N GLU A 164 9.68 -13.52 -5.26
CA GLU A 164 11.00 -12.87 -5.26
C GLU A 164 11.50 -12.64 -3.83
N TYR A 165 10.62 -12.21 -2.93
CA TYR A 165 10.95 -12.02 -1.53
C TYR A 165 11.24 -13.34 -0.81
N ALA A 166 10.48 -14.41 -1.09
CA ALA A 166 10.76 -15.74 -0.55
C ALA A 166 12.11 -16.28 -1.03
N ILE A 167 12.47 -16.10 -2.31
CA ILE A 167 13.79 -16.50 -2.86
C ILE A 167 14.89 -15.75 -2.13
N TYR A 168 14.70 -14.45 -1.87
CA TYR A 168 15.63 -13.65 -1.06
C TYR A 168 15.79 -14.21 0.36
N LEU A 169 14.70 -14.54 1.06
CA LEU A 169 14.77 -15.11 2.40
C LEU A 169 15.52 -16.46 2.43
N ASP A 170 15.19 -17.36 1.49
CA ASP A 170 15.84 -18.67 1.36
C ASP A 170 17.34 -18.52 1.04
N ALA A 171 17.70 -17.64 0.10
CA ALA A 171 19.08 -17.40 -0.30
C ALA A 171 19.93 -16.71 0.79
N THR A 172 19.30 -16.04 1.75
CA THR A 172 19.98 -15.31 2.83
C THR A 172 19.88 -16.01 4.19
N ASP A 173 19.30 -17.21 4.24
CA ASP A 173 19.05 -17.97 5.47
C ASP A 173 18.31 -17.13 6.53
N ASN A 174 17.31 -16.37 6.07
CA ASN A 174 16.54 -15.45 6.90
C ASN A 174 15.16 -16.02 7.24
N ASP A 175 15.02 -16.47 8.48
CA ASP A 175 13.77 -17.05 9.00
C ASP A 175 12.74 -16.03 9.49
N HIS A 176 13.05 -14.73 9.44
CA HIS A 176 12.12 -13.67 9.86
C HIS A 176 11.10 -13.37 8.75
N LEU A 177 9.89 -13.92 8.92
CA LEU A 177 8.79 -13.66 7.97
C LEU A 177 8.21 -12.26 8.20
N PRO A 178 7.80 -11.55 7.13
CA PRO A 178 7.17 -10.24 7.26
C PRO A 178 5.81 -10.39 7.95
N ALA A 179 5.32 -9.31 8.56
CA ALA A 179 4.05 -9.33 9.30
C ALA A 179 2.83 -9.71 8.43
N SER A 180 2.94 -9.58 7.11
CA SER A 180 1.91 -10.03 6.16
C SER A 180 1.84 -11.55 6.02
N TRP A 181 2.84 -12.31 6.51
CA TRP A 181 2.92 -13.76 6.40
C TRP A 181 2.77 -14.43 7.78
N THR A 182 2.49 -15.74 7.77
CA THR A 182 2.47 -16.59 8.97
C THR A 182 2.81 -18.02 8.60
N ARG A 183 3.34 -18.81 9.54
CA ARG A 183 3.57 -20.24 9.32
C ARG A 183 2.30 -21.04 9.54
N GLN A 184 2.13 -22.11 8.76
CA GLN A 184 1.10 -23.12 9.02
C GLN A 184 1.50 -23.93 10.26
N HIS A 185 0.62 -24.04 11.25
CA HIS A 185 0.89 -24.85 12.44
C HIS A 185 0.83 -26.34 12.13
N ALA A 186 1.71 -27.12 12.77
CA ALA A 186 1.82 -28.58 12.60
C ALA A 186 0.51 -29.35 12.86
N ASN A 187 -0.45 -28.75 13.58
CA ASN A 187 -1.74 -29.38 13.91
C ASN A 187 -2.89 -28.95 13.00
N GLY A 188 -2.63 -28.17 11.94
CA GLY A 188 -3.68 -27.61 11.07
C GLY A 188 -4.55 -26.53 11.74
N ASP A 189 -4.26 -26.20 13.00
CA ASP A 189 -4.98 -25.20 13.79
C ASP A 189 -4.33 -23.83 13.59
N LEU A 190 -5.07 -22.92 12.94
CA LEU A 190 -4.58 -21.57 12.58
C LEU A 190 -4.56 -20.60 13.78
N THR A 191 -4.80 -21.08 15.00
CA THR A 191 -5.02 -20.27 16.21
C THR A 191 -3.82 -20.13 17.13
N ALA A 192 -2.70 -20.83 16.87
CA ALA A 192 -1.54 -20.78 17.75
C ALA A 192 -0.62 -19.60 17.39
N HIS A 193 -0.51 -18.58 18.23
CA HIS A 193 0.46 -17.50 18.00
C HIS A 193 1.92 -18.01 18.00
N THR A 194 2.66 -17.70 16.93
CA THR A 194 4.09 -17.38 17.05
C THR A 194 4.21 -15.87 16.81
N PRO A 195 4.57 -15.07 17.83
CA PRO A 195 4.70 -13.63 17.63
C PRO A 195 5.90 -13.37 16.71
N ASN A 196 5.65 -12.96 15.46
CA ASN A 196 6.66 -12.25 14.68
C ASN A 196 6.66 -10.78 15.13
N GLY A 197 7.11 -10.57 16.37
CA GLY A 197 7.36 -9.24 16.90
C GLY A 197 8.79 -8.84 16.55
N TYR A 198 8.96 -7.59 16.10
CA TYR A 198 10.26 -6.92 16.10
C TYR A 198 10.77 -6.84 17.54
N THR A 199 11.64 -7.77 17.97
CA THR A 199 12.45 -7.56 19.18
C THR A 199 13.66 -6.73 18.80
N ASN A 200 13.57 -5.43 19.05
CA ASN A 200 14.73 -4.55 19.14
C ASN A 200 15.47 -4.91 20.44
N GLY A 201 16.26 -5.98 20.41
CA GLY A 201 16.98 -6.48 21.58
C GLY A 201 17.79 -7.73 21.25
N ASN A 202 19.10 -7.66 21.52
CA ASN A 202 20.00 -8.81 21.55
C ASN A 202 19.40 -9.92 22.45
N GLY A 203 18.85 -10.96 21.84
CA GLY A 203 18.27 -12.10 22.54
C GLY A 203 18.67 -13.39 21.85
N HIS A 204 19.61 -14.12 22.45
CA HIS A 204 19.96 -15.48 22.08
C HIS A 204 18.72 -16.37 21.97
N THR A 205 18.47 -16.96 20.81
CA THR A 205 17.47 -18.02 20.65
C THR A 205 18.17 -19.34 20.36
N ASN A 206 17.80 -20.33 21.17
CA ASN A 206 18.23 -21.73 21.05
C ASN A 206 17.70 -22.31 19.73
N GLY A 207 18.62 -22.62 18.82
CA GLY A 207 18.29 -23.29 17.56
C GLY A 207 17.91 -24.75 17.78
N ASN A 208 16.70 -25.12 17.38
CA ASN A 208 16.39 -26.51 17.08
C ASN A 208 16.75 -26.76 15.61
N GLY A 209 17.94 -27.33 15.42
CA GLY A 209 18.52 -27.60 14.11
C GLY A 209 17.77 -28.67 13.33
N TYR A 210 17.49 -28.35 12.07
CA TYR A 210 17.40 -29.34 11.00
C TYR A 210 18.51 -29.03 10.00
N THR A 211 19.73 -29.47 10.32
CA THR A 211 20.82 -29.50 9.35
C THR A 211 20.52 -30.61 8.34
N ASN A 212 20.29 -30.26 7.09
CA ASN A 212 20.54 -31.17 5.98
C ASN A 212 21.42 -30.46 4.97
N GLY A 213 22.73 -30.66 5.11
CA GLY A 213 23.72 -30.05 4.24
C GLY A 213 23.67 -30.66 2.84
N ASN A 214 23.82 -29.82 1.82
CA ASN A 214 24.46 -30.23 0.58
C ASN A 214 25.02 -29.03 -0.20
N GLY A 215 26.35 -29.00 -0.36
CA GLY A 215 27.08 -28.39 -1.48
C GLY A 215 26.89 -26.90 -1.76
N TYR A 216 27.84 -26.08 -1.30
CA TYR A 216 28.11 -24.74 -1.84
C TYR A 216 28.44 -24.83 -3.34
N HIS A 217 27.44 -24.59 -4.19
CA HIS A 217 27.62 -24.08 -5.53
C HIS A 217 27.06 -22.65 -5.56
N ASN A 218 27.83 -21.71 -6.12
CA ASN A 218 27.46 -20.31 -6.37
C ASN A 218 26.34 -20.15 -7.42
N SER A 219 25.33 -21.01 -7.38
CA SER A 219 24.09 -20.90 -8.12
C SER A 219 22.99 -20.68 -7.08
N HIS A 220 22.62 -19.42 -6.87
CA HIS A 220 21.46 -19.08 -6.06
C HIS A 220 20.25 -19.88 -6.59
N PRO A 221 19.52 -20.61 -5.74
CA PRO A 221 18.39 -21.40 -6.20
C PRO A 221 17.39 -20.48 -6.89
N THR A 222 17.16 -20.71 -8.17
CA THR A 222 16.18 -19.96 -8.97
C THR A 222 14.75 -20.41 -8.66
N LYS A 223 14.56 -21.41 -7.81
CA LYS A 223 13.27 -21.99 -7.44
C LYS A 223 13.26 -22.40 -5.98
N LEU A 224 12.20 -22.01 -5.27
CA LEU A 224 11.96 -22.36 -3.87
C LEU A 224 11.65 -23.85 -3.69
N HIS A 225 12.04 -24.41 -2.56
CA HIS A 225 11.69 -25.79 -2.22
C HIS A 225 10.16 -25.90 -1.97
N PRO A 226 9.44 -26.88 -2.55
CA PRO A 226 7.99 -26.99 -2.40
C PRO A 226 7.49 -27.03 -0.96
N SER A 227 8.27 -27.63 -0.04
CA SER A 227 7.91 -27.70 1.38
C SER A 227 8.02 -26.34 2.09
N TYR A 228 8.87 -25.43 1.61
CA TYR A 228 8.95 -24.07 2.14
C TYR A 228 7.67 -23.32 1.80
N ILE A 229 7.27 -23.37 0.53
CA ILE A 229 6.06 -22.70 0.02
C ILE A 229 4.80 -23.24 0.72
N SER A 230 4.69 -24.56 0.92
CA SER A 230 3.49 -25.15 1.54
C SER A 230 3.29 -24.74 2.99
N ASN A 231 4.36 -24.40 3.71
CA ASN A 231 4.32 -24.13 5.14
C ASN A 231 4.09 -22.65 5.47
N ILE A 232 4.03 -21.77 4.47
CA ILE A 232 3.84 -20.34 4.64
C ILE A 232 2.47 -19.93 4.10
N LEU A 233 1.79 -19.08 4.85
CA LEU A 233 0.50 -18.51 4.53
C LEU A 233 0.62 -16.98 4.48
N VAL A 234 -0.02 -16.35 3.51
CA VAL A 234 -0.19 -14.90 3.39
C VAL A 234 -1.50 -14.51 4.08
N ARG A 235 -1.45 -13.52 4.96
CA ARG A 235 -2.63 -12.96 5.64
C ARG A 235 -3.48 -12.22 4.61
N THR A 236 -4.79 -12.48 4.63
CA THR A 236 -5.77 -11.75 3.81
C THR A 236 -7.04 -11.48 4.62
N VAL A 237 -7.86 -10.55 4.14
CA VAL A 237 -9.21 -10.30 4.69
C VAL A 237 -10.13 -11.52 4.58
N TYR A 238 -9.81 -12.49 3.71
CA TYR A 238 -10.52 -13.76 3.56
C TYR A 238 -9.94 -14.89 4.43
N GLY A 239 -9.00 -14.58 5.33
CA GLY A 239 -8.24 -15.56 6.10
C GLY A 239 -6.87 -15.86 5.49
N PRO A 240 -6.07 -16.74 6.10
CA PRO A 240 -4.77 -17.13 5.55
C PRO A 240 -4.93 -17.83 4.20
N VAL A 241 -4.07 -17.48 3.24
CA VAL A 241 -3.99 -18.09 1.90
C VAL A 241 -2.61 -18.71 1.75
N SER A 242 -2.51 -19.92 1.18
CA SER A 242 -1.21 -20.55 0.92
C SER A 242 -0.31 -19.63 0.09
N LEU A 243 0.97 -19.52 0.47
CA LEU A 243 1.97 -18.79 -0.31
C LEU A 243 2.02 -19.28 -1.77
N ALA A 244 1.80 -20.58 -1.99
CA ALA A 244 1.72 -21.17 -3.34
C ALA A 244 0.67 -20.50 -4.24
N HIS A 245 -0.40 -19.95 -3.66
CA HIS A 245 -1.49 -19.30 -4.38
C HIS A 245 -1.33 -17.77 -4.45
N ALA A 246 -0.26 -17.22 -3.86
CA ALA A 246 -0.01 -15.79 -3.71
C ALA A 246 1.39 -15.38 -4.21
N LEU A 247 2.13 -16.27 -4.87
CA LEU A 247 3.49 -16.05 -5.35
C LEU A 247 3.64 -14.79 -6.21
N HIS A 248 2.66 -14.52 -7.09
CA HIS A 248 2.66 -13.37 -8.01
C HIS A 248 2.12 -12.07 -7.40
N TRP A 249 1.65 -12.08 -6.16
CA TRP A 249 1.18 -10.85 -5.50
C TRP A 249 2.39 -10.02 -5.05
N PRO A 250 2.25 -8.67 -5.00
CA PRO A 250 3.21 -7.84 -4.29
C PRO A 250 3.41 -8.35 -2.86
N VAL A 251 4.65 -8.39 -2.42
CA VAL A 251 4.93 -8.62 -1.00
C VAL A 251 4.50 -7.38 -0.21
N SER A 252 4.17 -7.56 1.07
CA SER A 252 3.94 -6.44 1.99
C SER A 252 4.85 -6.64 3.19
N ALA A 253 5.79 -5.73 3.38
CA ALA A 253 6.81 -5.82 4.43
C ALA A 253 7.21 -4.42 4.91
N SER A 254 8.02 -4.34 5.97
CA SER A 254 8.54 -3.05 6.42
C SER A 254 9.50 -2.44 5.40
N TYR A 255 9.69 -1.11 5.49
CA TYR A 255 10.68 -0.41 4.68
C TYR A 255 12.06 -1.09 4.73
N ASP A 256 12.53 -1.45 5.92
CA ASP A 256 13.85 -2.04 6.12
C ASP A 256 13.98 -3.44 5.48
N GLU A 257 12.93 -4.25 5.56
CA GLU A 257 12.87 -5.56 4.91
C GLU A 257 12.97 -5.42 3.38
N LEU A 258 12.20 -4.50 2.80
CA LEU A 258 12.16 -4.25 1.37
C LEU A 258 13.43 -3.59 0.86
N ALA A 259 14.02 -2.67 1.63
CA ALA A 259 15.28 -2.03 1.28
C ALA A 259 16.42 -3.05 1.23
N ARG A 260 16.47 -4.02 2.17
CA ARG A 260 17.44 -5.12 2.13
C ARG A 260 17.20 -6.05 0.95
N CYS A 261 15.95 -6.44 0.69
CA CYS A 261 15.59 -7.28 -0.46
C CYS A 261 15.96 -6.59 -1.79
N ALA A 262 15.56 -5.33 -1.97
CA ALA A 262 15.90 -4.54 -3.16
C ALA A 262 17.41 -4.45 -3.37
N LYS A 263 18.19 -4.22 -2.30
CA LYS A 263 19.66 -4.21 -2.34
C LYS A 263 20.23 -5.56 -2.75
N TRP A 264 19.70 -6.65 -2.24
CA TRP A 264 20.12 -8.00 -2.62
C TRP A 264 19.80 -8.31 -4.09
N MET A 265 18.65 -7.86 -4.60
CA MET A 265 18.29 -7.89 -6.04
C MET A 265 19.14 -6.90 -6.88
N GLY A 266 20.05 -6.18 -6.22
CA GLY A 266 21.01 -5.26 -6.79
C GLY A 266 20.47 -3.87 -7.11
N GLY A 267 19.33 -3.47 -6.53
CA GLY A 267 18.73 -2.14 -6.66
C GLY A 267 18.49 -1.44 -5.32
N ARG A 268 17.55 -0.50 -5.28
CA ARG A 268 17.12 0.26 -4.09
C ARG A 268 15.66 0.69 -4.19
N ILE A 269 15.09 1.17 -3.09
CA ILE A 269 13.76 1.81 -3.10
C ILE A 269 13.88 3.23 -3.72
N PRO A 270 12.93 3.67 -4.58
CA PRO A 270 12.88 5.03 -5.10
C PRO A 270 12.81 6.09 -4.02
N THR A 271 13.34 7.27 -4.34
CA THR A 271 12.89 8.50 -3.67
C THR A 271 11.47 8.86 -4.09
N ALA A 272 10.78 9.68 -3.30
CA ALA A 272 9.44 10.16 -3.65
C ALA A 272 9.42 10.90 -5.00
N GLU A 273 10.45 11.69 -5.30
CA GLU A 273 10.63 12.36 -6.58
C GLU A 273 10.81 11.37 -7.74
N GLU A 274 11.63 10.33 -7.58
CA GLU A 274 11.83 9.30 -8.61
C GLU A 274 10.53 8.54 -8.88
N ALA A 275 9.83 8.12 -7.84
CA ALA A 275 8.51 7.49 -7.94
C ALA A 275 7.51 8.38 -8.70
N ARG A 276 7.43 9.67 -8.34
CA ARG A 276 6.58 10.65 -9.05
C ARG A 276 7.01 10.81 -10.52
N SER A 277 8.30 10.75 -10.79
CA SER A 277 8.84 10.85 -12.15
C SER A 277 8.44 9.67 -13.03
N ILE A 278 8.36 8.45 -12.48
CA ILE A 278 7.84 7.27 -13.19
C ILE A 278 6.42 7.53 -13.67
N TYR A 279 5.52 7.97 -12.79
CA TYR A 279 4.14 8.29 -13.15
C TYR A 279 4.05 9.38 -14.20
N SER A 280 4.78 10.49 -14.00
CA SER A 280 4.79 11.60 -14.95
C SER A 280 5.26 11.17 -16.35
N TYR A 281 6.26 10.29 -16.43
CA TYR A 281 6.75 9.75 -17.69
C TYR A 281 5.69 8.86 -18.37
N VAL A 282 5.07 7.94 -17.62
CA VAL A 282 4.03 7.03 -18.13
C VAL A 282 2.78 7.79 -18.60
N ASP A 283 2.32 8.78 -17.84
CA ASP A 283 1.18 9.61 -18.23
C ASP A 283 1.49 10.44 -19.49
N GLY A 284 2.71 10.98 -19.57
CA GLY A 284 3.19 11.66 -20.78
C GLY A 284 3.29 10.74 -22.00
N LEU A 285 3.57 9.45 -21.84
CA LEU A 285 3.51 8.47 -22.93
C LEU A 285 2.06 8.24 -23.38
N ARG A 286 1.13 7.99 -22.45
CA ARG A 286 -0.29 7.78 -22.75
C ARG A 286 -0.93 8.95 -23.48
N LEU A 287 -0.64 10.19 -23.06
CA LEU A 287 -1.16 11.39 -23.73
C LEU A 287 -0.66 11.50 -25.17
N ARG A 288 0.61 11.14 -25.42
CA ARG A 288 1.17 11.10 -26.79
C ARG A 288 0.54 10.01 -27.64
N GLU A 289 0.20 8.86 -27.08
CA GLU A 289 -0.52 7.79 -27.77
C GLU A 289 -1.94 8.21 -28.13
N VAL A 290 -2.68 8.81 -27.19
CA VAL A 290 -4.03 9.35 -27.44
C VAL A 290 -4.00 10.43 -28.50
N GLY A 291 -3.02 11.36 -28.45
CA GLY A 291 -2.84 12.38 -29.49
C GLY A 291 -2.57 11.78 -30.88
N LYS A 292 -1.80 10.70 -30.96
CA LYS A 292 -1.56 9.95 -32.21
C LYS A 292 -2.80 9.21 -32.70
N MET A 293 -3.62 8.66 -31.80
CA MET A 293 -4.89 8.03 -32.17
C MET A 293 -5.94 9.05 -32.62
N GLY A 294 -6.04 10.22 -31.98
CA GLY A 294 -6.91 11.32 -32.42
C GLY A 294 -6.57 11.86 -33.81
N ALA A 295 -5.32 11.71 -34.27
CA ALA A 295 -4.90 12.03 -35.64
C ALA A 295 -5.35 10.99 -36.69
N ARG A 296 -5.66 9.75 -36.28
CA ARG A 296 -6.32 8.74 -37.12
C ARG A 296 -7.82 8.85 -36.88
N ARG A 297 -8.56 9.47 -37.81
CA ARG A 297 -10.03 9.58 -37.76
C ARG A 297 -10.65 8.20 -37.47
N VAL A 298 -11.20 8.03 -36.28
CA VAL A 298 -12.09 6.93 -35.94
C VAL A 298 -13.50 7.33 -36.40
N PRO A 299 -14.25 6.49 -37.14
CA PRO A 299 -15.64 6.78 -37.48
C PRO A 299 -16.47 6.90 -36.20
N ALA A 300 -17.16 8.03 -36.05
CA ALA A 300 -18.05 8.31 -34.94
C ALA A 300 -19.29 7.42 -35.01
N VAL A 301 -19.30 6.30 -34.29
CA VAL A 301 -20.53 5.65 -33.86
C VAL A 301 -20.30 5.12 -32.45
N ASN A 302 -21.09 5.62 -31.50
CA ASN A 302 -21.07 5.41 -30.04
C ASN A 302 -20.12 6.31 -29.23
N ALA A 303 -20.31 7.62 -29.35
CA ALA A 303 -19.89 8.57 -28.34
C ALA A 303 -20.93 8.63 -27.19
N TYR A 304 -20.72 7.83 -26.16
CA TYR A 304 -21.08 8.21 -24.79
C TYR A 304 -19.79 8.22 -23.97
N VAL A 305 -18.99 9.26 -24.22
CA VAL A 305 -17.84 9.61 -23.39
C VAL A 305 -18.32 10.75 -22.51
N VAL A 306 -18.57 10.47 -21.24
CA VAL A 306 -18.69 11.50 -20.21
C VAL A 306 -17.26 11.95 -19.91
N PRO A 307 -16.88 13.22 -20.15
CA PRO A 307 -15.54 13.70 -19.89
C PRO A 307 -15.40 13.96 -18.39
N PHE A 308 -14.69 13.07 -17.68
CA PHE A 308 -14.10 13.44 -16.39
C PHE A 308 -12.74 14.10 -16.67
N PRO A 309 -12.47 15.30 -16.10
CA PRO A 309 -11.17 15.96 -16.25
C PRO A 309 -10.05 15.12 -15.61
N PRO A 310 -8.79 15.21 -16.08
CA PRO A 310 -7.69 14.32 -15.68
C PRO A 310 -7.07 14.63 -14.31
N SER A 311 -7.82 15.30 -13.44
CA SER A 311 -7.37 15.69 -12.11
C SER A 311 -8.55 15.50 -11.17
N LEU A 312 -8.68 14.31 -10.59
CA LEU A 312 -9.38 14.00 -9.35
C LEU A 312 -9.50 12.48 -9.20
N LEU A 313 -9.11 11.98 -8.04
CA LEU A 313 -9.18 10.58 -7.59
C LEU A 313 -8.24 9.61 -8.31
N GLN A 314 -6.95 9.82 -8.09
CA GLN A 314 -6.01 8.71 -8.05
C GLN A 314 -5.40 8.74 -6.67
N PHE A 315 -6.07 8.12 -5.69
CA PHE A 315 -5.38 7.61 -4.50
C PHE A 315 -4.29 6.69 -5.04
N PRO A 316 -3.01 7.09 -5.04
CA PRO A 316 -1.96 6.17 -5.39
C PRO A 316 -1.80 5.34 -4.12
N PHE A 317 -2.46 4.19 -4.09
CA PHE A 317 -1.98 3.10 -3.26
C PHE A 317 -0.47 3.04 -3.46
N LEU A 318 0.25 3.10 -2.34
CA LEU A 318 1.70 3.17 -2.28
C LEU A 318 2.31 1.81 -2.63
N ASP A 319 1.91 1.23 -3.77
CA ASP A 319 2.50 0.02 -4.34
C ASP A 319 3.69 0.40 -5.25
N ILE A 320 4.68 1.11 -4.68
CA ILE A 320 5.99 1.25 -5.32
C ILE A 320 7.04 0.62 -4.42
N GLU A 321 7.01 -0.70 -4.35
CA GLU A 321 8.17 -1.52 -4.00
C GLU A 321 8.91 -1.90 -5.28
N ILE A 322 9.20 -0.91 -6.11
CA ILE A 322 9.91 -1.10 -7.37
C ILE A 322 11.40 -0.99 -7.07
N GLY A 323 12.16 -2.07 -7.31
CA GLY A 323 13.62 -1.97 -7.29
C GLY A 323 14.11 -0.99 -8.36
N ILE A 324 14.98 -0.06 -7.98
CA ILE A 324 15.62 0.93 -8.86
C ILE A 324 17.13 0.69 -8.93
N LYS A 325 17.75 0.97 -10.09
CA LYS A 325 19.20 1.08 -10.25
C LYS A 325 19.55 2.38 -10.94
N ASP A 326 20.69 2.96 -10.57
CA ASP A 326 21.29 4.12 -11.23
C ASP A 326 21.90 3.73 -12.58
#